data_AF-A0A9N8M7A0-F1
#
_entry.id   AF-A0A9N8M7A0-F1
#
_cell.length_a   1.000
_cell.length_b   1.000
_cell.length_c   1.000
_cell.angle_alpha   90.00
_cell.angle_beta   90.00
_cell.angle_gamma   90.00
#
_symmetry.space_group_name_H-M   'P 1'
#
loop_
_entity.id
_entity.type
_entity.pdbx_description
1 polymer ?
#
loop_
_entity_poly.entity_id
_entity_poly.type
_entity_poly.pdbx_seq_one_letter_code
_entity_poly.pdbx_strand_id
1 'polypeptide(L)'
;KEPILVPKLLAWAAQENPDGVARRDPLFSWDDVQSLKTLPWRETTWKDFNQLVDAGAFLFSERGWPVRGKNEQQATEPIKVAVFLSTELASCIALYALIKCGNSVLLPSPRNSINVLVDMLVQEGIERIIFSSVYEAVAKSVGDELAKRQVGLAPTLAPIPSQEELDDRKETCGVFPYELD
;
A
#
# COMPACT_ATOMS: atom_id res chain seq x y z
N LYS A 1 -27.76 3.34 -6.80
CA LYS A 1 -26.55 2.75 -7.42
C LYS A 1 -25.59 2.50 -6.28
N GLU A 2 -25.15 1.25 -6.11
CA GLU A 2 -24.12 0.94 -5.11
C GLU A 2 -22.79 1.59 -5.51
N PRO A 3 -22.00 2.11 -4.56
CA PRO A 3 -20.69 2.66 -4.85
C PRO A 3 -19.77 1.54 -5.37
N ILE A 4 -19.07 1.80 -6.48
CA ILE A 4 -18.08 0.85 -6.98
C ILE A 4 -16.81 1.00 -6.15
N LEU A 5 -16.37 -0.09 -5.53
CA LEU A 5 -15.16 -0.11 -4.71
C LEU A 5 -13.90 -0.16 -5.58
N VAL A 6 -12.83 0.47 -5.10
CA VAL A 6 -11.54 0.58 -5.84
C VAL A 6 -11.02 -0.80 -6.30
N PRO A 7 -11.05 -1.87 -5.50
CA PRO A 7 -10.58 -3.18 -5.97
C PRO A 7 -11.48 -3.81 -7.03
N LYS A 8 -12.80 -3.54 -7.01
CA LYS A 8 -13.71 -3.95 -8.09
C LYS A 8 -13.36 -3.24 -9.40
N LEU A 9 -13.00 -1.95 -9.35
CA LEU A 9 -12.55 -1.21 -10.54
C LEU A 9 -11.24 -1.77 -11.10
N LEU A 10 -10.28 -2.13 -10.25
CA LEU A 10 -9.02 -2.74 -10.69
C LEU A 10 -9.23 -4.09 -11.38
N ALA A 11 -10.04 -4.97 -10.78
CA ALA A 11 -10.35 -6.26 -11.35
C ALA A 11 -11.05 -6.12 -12.71
N TRP A 12 -11.99 -5.17 -12.81
CA TRP A 12 -12.67 -4.87 -14.07
C TRP A 12 -11.71 -4.35 -15.15
N ALA A 13 -10.82 -3.40 -14.82
CA ALA A 13 -9.83 -2.90 -15.77
C ALA A 13 -8.87 -4.01 -16.28
N ALA A 14 -8.46 -4.93 -15.40
CA ALA A 14 -7.64 -6.08 -15.76
C ALA A 14 -8.37 -7.10 -16.64
N GLN A 15 -9.69 -7.18 -16.56
CA GLN A 15 -10.51 -8.05 -17.42
C GLN A 15 -10.78 -7.42 -18.79
N GLU A 16 -11.12 -6.13 -18.83
CA GLU A 16 -11.47 -5.42 -20.07
C GLU A 16 -10.26 -5.08 -20.93
N ASN A 17 -9.12 -4.76 -20.30
CA ASN A 17 -7.92 -4.34 -21.01
C ASN A 17 -6.65 -4.93 -20.37
N PRO A 18 -6.49 -6.27 -20.36
CA PRO A 18 -5.44 -6.96 -19.62
C PRO A 18 -4.03 -6.48 -19.98
N ASP A 19 -3.76 -6.28 -21.28
CA ASP A 19 -2.44 -5.90 -21.81
C ASP A 19 -2.24 -4.38 -21.87
N GLY A 20 -3.26 -3.60 -21.52
CA GLY A 20 -3.17 -2.15 -21.45
C GLY A 20 -2.22 -1.70 -20.35
N VAL A 21 -1.46 -0.63 -20.60
CA VAL A 21 -0.53 -0.07 -19.62
C VAL A 21 -1.31 0.56 -18.45
N ALA A 22 -1.16 0.00 -17.26
CA ALA A 22 -1.71 0.55 -16.01
C ALA A 22 -0.76 1.57 -15.38
N ARG A 23 0.55 1.33 -15.52
CA ARG A 23 1.58 2.16 -14.88
C ARG A 23 2.88 2.16 -15.67
N ARG A 24 3.59 3.29 -15.57
CA ARG A 24 4.97 3.45 -16.03
C ARG A 24 5.86 3.89 -14.87
N ASP A 25 6.89 3.12 -14.59
CA ASP A 25 7.92 3.47 -13.60
C ASP A 25 9.22 3.84 -14.32
N PRO A 26 9.89 4.93 -13.92
CA PRO A 26 11.12 5.35 -14.55
C PRO A 26 12.24 4.35 -14.25
N LEU A 27 12.99 3.93 -15.28
CA LEU A 27 14.22 3.13 -15.14
C LEU A 27 15.48 4.00 -15.33
N PHE A 28 15.37 5.29 -15.02
CA PHE A 28 16.39 6.30 -15.27
C PHE A 28 16.53 7.25 -14.07
N SER A 29 17.72 7.81 -13.90
CA SER A 29 18.04 8.84 -12.92
C SER A 29 17.76 10.25 -13.46
N TRP A 30 17.87 11.27 -12.61
CA TRP A 30 17.74 12.66 -13.06
C TRP A 30 18.86 13.09 -14.02
N ASP A 31 20.05 12.53 -13.90
CA ASP A 31 21.18 12.83 -14.79
C ASP A 31 20.94 12.25 -16.20
N ASP A 32 20.25 11.11 -16.26
CA ASP A 32 19.84 10.47 -17.51
C ASP A 32 18.82 11.33 -18.29
N VAL A 33 18.01 12.14 -17.59
CA VAL A 33 17.00 13.02 -18.23
C VAL A 33 17.66 14.04 -19.17
N GLN A 34 18.86 14.49 -18.85
CA GLN A 34 19.57 15.48 -19.65
C GLN A 34 20.38 14.85 -20.80
N SER A 35 20.71 13.57 -20.69
CA SER A 35 21.68 12.90 -21.56
C SER A 35 21.06 11.86 -22.51
N LEU A 36 19.93 11.27 -22.14
CA LEU A 36 19.24 10.27 -22.96
C LEU A 36 18.21 10.91 -23.89
N LYS A 37 18.23 10.51 -25.16
CA LYS A 37 17.20 10.90 -26.14
C LYS A 37 15.86 10.20 -25.90
N THR A 38 15.91 8.99 -25.34
CA THR A 38 14.73 8.19 -25.01
C THR A 38 14.91 7.64 -23.60
N LEU A 39 13.93 7.91 -22.75
CA LEU A 39 13.97 7.49 -21.35
C LEU A 39 13.35 6.09 -21.22
N PRO A 40 14.05 5.10 -20.65
CA PRO A 40 13.51 3.76 -20.48
C PRO A 40 12.44 3.73 -19.38
N TRP A 41 11.27 3.18 -19.68
CA TRP A 41 10.19 3.01 -18.71
C TRP A 41 9.94 1.51 -18.49
N ARG A 42 9.72 1.12 -17.24
CA ARG A 42 9.06 -0.15 -16.93
C ARG A 42 7.57 0.06 -17.11
N GLU A 43 6.96 -0.67 -18.03
CA GLU A 43 5.51 -0.71 -18.16
C GLU A 43 4.95 -1.88 -17.35
N THR A 44 3.88 -1.63 -16.60
CA THR A 44 3.11 -2.67 -15.90
C THR A 44 1.71 -2.68 -16.49
N THR A 45 1.26 -3.85 -16.94
CA THR A 45 -0.06 -4.03 -17.54
C THR A 45 -1.16 -4.03 -16.47
N TRP A 46 -2.43 -3.84 -16.84
CA TRP A 46 -3.54 -3.95 -15.88
C TRP A 46 -3.65 -5.34 -15.27
N LYS A 47 -3.40 -6.39 -16.07
CA LYS A 47 -3.36 -7.76 -15.58
C LYS A 47 -2.25 -7.95 -14.54
N ASP A 48 -1.02 -7.56 -14.86
CA ASP A 48 0.11 -7.67 -13.94
C ASP A 48 -0.13 -6.86 -12.67
N PHE A 49 -0.66 -5.64 -12.81
CA PHE A 49 -0.97 -4.78 -11.68
C PHE A 49 -1.98 -5.43 -10.73
N ASN A 50 -3.07 -6.00 -11.26
CA ASN A 50 -4.06 -6.68 -10.42
C ASN A 50 -3.47 -7.91 -9.72
N GLN A 51 -2.66 -8.72 -10.42
CA GLN A 51 -2.01 -9.88 -9.81
C GLN A 51 -1.00 -9.49 -8.72
N LEU A 52 -0.26 -8.38 -8.91
CA LEU A 52 0.62 -7.83 -7.88
C LEU A 52 -0.16 -7.30 -6.67
N VAL A 53 -1.34 -6.71 -6.87
CA VAL A 53 -2.24 -6.31 -5.77
C VAL A 53 -2.74 -7.53 -4.99
N ASP A 54 -3.10 -8.62 -5.68
CA ASP A 54 -3.45 -9.90 -5.05
C ASP A 54 -2.27 -10.44 -4.23
N ALA A 55 -1.07 -10.49 -4.82
CA ALA A 55 0.16 -10.90 -4.15
C ALA A 55 0.45 -10.06 -2.90
N GLY A 56 0.34 -8.74 -3.00
CA GLY A 56 0.53 -7.82 -1.87
C GLY A 56 -0.48 -8.06 -0.75
N ALA A 57 -1.75 -8.32 -1.09
CA ALA A 57 -2.79 -8.61 -0.10
C ALA A 57 -2.52 -9.93 0.65
N PHE A 58 -2.08 -10.97 -0.06
CA PHE A 58 -1.61 -12.22 0.56
C PHE A 58 -0.41 -11.98 1.49
N LEU A 59 0.62 -11.25 1.04
CA LEU A 59 1.80 -10.98 1.85
C LEU A 59 1.46 -10.20 3.13
N PHE A 60 0.57 -9.21 3.05
CA PHE A 60 0.09 -8.53 4.26
C PHE A 60 -0.63 -9.50 5.19
N SER A 61 -1.55 -10.32 4.68
CA SER A 61 -2.26 -11.33 5.48
C SER A 61 -1.30 -12.33 6.14
N GLU A 62 -0.31 -12.83 5.41
CA GLU A 62 0.69 -13.79 5.88
C GLU A 62 1.61 -13.19 6.97
N ARG A 63 1.85 -11.87 6.90
CA ARG A 63 2.57 -11.09 7.92
C ARG A 63 1.69 -10.73 9.13
N GLY A 64 0.46 -11.23 9.20
CA GLY A 64 -0.46 -10.97 10.31
C GLY A 64 -1.05 -9.56 10.30
N TRP A 65 -0.99 -8.85 9.17
CA TRP A 65 -1.68 -7.57 9.05
C TRP A 65 -3.19 -7.77 9.01
N PRO A 66 -3.97 -6.81 9.50
CA PRO A 66 -5.40 -6.97 9.56
C PRO A 66 -6.02 -7.09 8.17
N VAL A 67 -6.88 -8.10 8.05
CA VAL A 67 -7.72 -8.36 6.89
C VAL A 67 -9.16 -8.40 7.38
N ARG A 68 -10.05 -7.69 6.70
CA ARG A 68 -11.48 -7.70 7.00
C ARG A 68 -12.19 -8.48 5.93
N GLY A 69 -12.76 -9.63 6.29
CA GLY A 69 -13.63 -10.38 5.41
C GLY A 69 -14.99 -9.73 5.24
N LYS A 70 -15.75 -10.16 4.23
CA LYS A 70 -17.07 -9.62 3.86
C LYS A 70 -18.05 -9.46 5.04
N ASN A 71 -18.10 -10.43 5.95
CA ASN A 71 -18.96 -10.37 7.15
C ASN A 71 -18.44 -9.39 8.22
N GLU A 72 -17.11 -9.28 8.36
CA GLU A 72 -16.47 -8.37 9.31
C GLU A 72 -16.52 -6.92 8.82
N GLN A 73 -16.53 -6.71 7.49
CA GLN A 73 -16.65 -5.41 6.85
C GLN A 73 -17.94 -4.68 7.21
N GLN A 74 -19.06 -5.41 7.29
CA GLN A 74 -20.38 -4.85 7.60
C GLN A 74 -20.59 -4.59 9.10
N ALA A 75 -19.91 -5.35 9.96
CA ALA A 75 -20.17 -5.37 11.40
C ALA A 75 -19.22 -4.50 12.24
N THR A 76 -18.06 -4.10 11.71
CA THR A 76 -17.02 -3.37 12.46
C THR A 76 -16.61 -2.07 11.77
N GLU A 77 -15.95 -1.17 12.49
CA GLU A 77 -15.28 -0.04 11.85
C GLU A 77 -14.03 -0.54 11.08
N PRO A 78 -13.70 0.07 9.92
CA PRO A 78 -12.45 -0.24 9.22
C PRO A 78 -11.23 0.00 10.08
N ILE A 79 -10.27 -0.93 10.01
CA ILE A 79 -8.99 -0.77 10.70
C ILE A 79 -8.19 0.30 9.98
N LYS A 80 -7.84 1.35 10.71
CA LYS A 80 -7.09 2.48 10.17
C LYS A 80 -5.59 2.19 10.20
N VAL A 81 -4.92 2.49 9.09
CA VAL A 81 -3.48 2.29 8.91
C VAL A 81 -2.87 3.54 8.28
N ALA A 82 -1.82 4.08 8.88
CA ALA A 82 -1.02 5.15 8.28
C ALA A 82 0.06 4.53 7.39
N VAL A 83 0.28 5.11 6.21
CA VAL A 83 1.22 4.54 5.24
C VAL A 83 2.15 5.62 4.67
N PHE A 84 3.46 5.44 4.86
CA PHE A 84 4.50 6.28 4.29
C PHE A 84 5.02 5.66 2.98
N LEU A 85 4.48 6.11 1.85
CA LEU A 85 4.74 5.53 0.52
C LEU A 85 5.69 6.39 -0.30
N SER A 86 6.57 5.71 -1.03
CA SER A 86 7.38 6.30 -2.10
C SER A 86 6.59 6.33 -3.42
N THR A 87 7.25 6.69 -4.51
CA THR A 87 6.64 6.72 -5.84
C THR A 87 6.87 5.43 -6.62
N GLU A 88 7.48 4.38 -6.06
CA GLU A 88 7.76 3.13 -6.78
C GLU A 88 6.53 2.23 -6.92
N LEU A 89 6.56 1.28 -7.88
CA LEU A 89 5.50 0.29 -8.09
C LEU A 89 5.07 -0.40 -6.80
N ALA A 90 6.02 -0.92 -6.01
CA ALA A 90 5.73 -1.61 -4.75
C ALA A 90 4.94 -0.75 -3.76
N SER A 91 5.24 0.55 -3.68
CA SER A 91 4.48 1.49 -2.84
C SER A 91 3.03 1.64 -3.31
N CYS A 92 2.81 1.72 -4.62
CA CYS A 92 1.46 1.75 -5.16
C CYS A 92 0.71 0.43 -4.94
N ILE A 93 1.36 -0.70 -5.19
CA ILE A 93 0.78 -2.03 -4.92
C ILE A 93 0.38 -2.16 -3.45
N ALA A 94 1.23 -1.71 -2.52
CA ALA A 94 0.93 -1.75 -1.10
C ALA A 94 -0.35 -0.97 -0.73
N LEU A 95 -0.55 0.22 -1.30
CA LEU A 95 -1.78 1.00 -1.09
C LEU A 95 -3.02 0.20 -1.51
N TYR A 96 -3.03 -0.31 -2.74
CA TYR A 96 -4.19 -1.04 -3.27
C TYR A 96 -4.41 -2.38 -2.56
N ALA A 97 -3.34 -3.06 -2.15
CA ALA A 97 -3.41 -4.28 -1.37
C ALA A 97 -4.02 -4.04 0.02
N LEU A 98 -3.63 -2.97 0.71
CA LEU A 98 -4.20 -2.61 2.02
C LEU A 98 -5.69 -2.27 1.91
N ILE A 99 -6.05 -1.51 0.87
CA ILE A 99 -7.45 -1.24 0.54
C ILE A 99 -8.17 -2.56 0.29
N LYS A 100 -7.60 -3.47 -0.52
CA LYS A 100 -8.18 -4.78 -0.82
C LYS A 100 -8.39 -5.65 0.41
N CYS A 101 -7.51 -5.56 1.41
CA CYS A 101 -7.68 -6.18 2.72
C CYS A 101 -8.78 -5.51 3.60
N GLY A 102 -9.45 -4.47 3.11
CA GLY A 102 -10.55 -3.78 3.80
C GLY A 102 -10.09 -2.75 4.83
N ASN A 103 -8.83 -2.32 4.79
CA ASN A 103 -8.30 -1.30 5.68
C ASN A 103 -8.66 0.11 5.22
N SER A 104 -8.80 1.03 6.18
CA SER A 104 -8.87 2.47 5.91
C SER A 104 -7.46 3.05 5.96
N VAL A 105 -7.01 3.63 4.85
CA VAL A 105 -5.62 4.06 4.69
C VAL A 105 -5.50 5.57 4.80
N LEU A 106 -4.67 6.05 5.73
CA LEU A 106 -4.20 7.43 5.79
C LEU A 106 -2.84 7.53 5.10
N LEU A 107 -2.70 8.47 4.16
CA LEU A 107 -1.46 8.75 3.43
C LEU A 107 -0.83 10.07 3.90
N PRO A 108 -0.17 10.10 5.07
CA PRO A 108 0.52 11.30 5.52
C PRO A 108 1.73 11.60 4.64
N SER A 109 1.97 12.87 4.34
CA SER A 109 3.18 13.28 3.62
C SER A 109 4.39 13.16 4.55
N PRO A 110 5.43 12.37 4.20
CA PRO A 110 6.64 12.25 5.01
C PRO A 110 7.47 13.54 5.08
N ARG A 111 7.07 14.59 4.34
CA ARG A 111 7.67 15.94 4.40
C ARG A 111 7.18 16.78 5.58
N ASN A 112 6.08 16.37 6.22
CA ASN A 112 5.58 17.04 7.41
C ASN A 112 6.55 16.83 8.59
N SER A 113 6.51 17.74 9.57
CA SER A 113 7.27 17.54 10.80
C SER A 113 6.72 16.34 11.59
N ILE A 114 7.59 15.68 12.35
CA ILE A 114 7.22 14.50 13.16
C ILE A 114 6.03 14.81 14.09
N ASN A 115 6.00 15.98 14.72
CA ASN A 115 4.88 16.37 15.58
C ASN A 115 3.54 16.41 14.85
N VAL A 116 3.50 17.00 13.64
CA VAL A 116 2.27 17.06 12.83
C VAL A 116 1.82 15.66 12.43
N LEU A 117 2.77 14.79 12.05
CA LEU A 117 2.48 13.40 11.72
C LEU A 117 1.87 12.66 12.92
N VAL A 118 2.47 12.80 14.09
CA VAL A 118 1.98 12.17 15.33
C VAL A 118 0.60 12.71 15.71
N ASP A 119 0.36 14.02 15.62
CA ASP A 119 -0.93 14.63 15.91
C ASP A 119 -2.04 14.07 15.00
N MET A 120 -1.76 13.91 13.70
CA MET A 120 -2.70 13.28 12.76
C MET A 120 -3.05 11.84 13.17
N LEU A 121 -2.04 11.04 13.53
CA LEU A 121 -2.24 9.65 13.93
C LEU A 121 -3.01 9.53 15.25
N VAL A 122 -2.72 10.39 16.23
CA VAL A 122 -3.47 10.45 17.50
C VAL A 122 -4.93 10.85 17.27
N GLN A 123 -5.17 11.90 16.49
CA GLN A 123 -6.52 12.38 16.19
C GLN A 123 -7.37 11.30 15.49
N GLU A 124 -6.74 10.53 14.60
CA GLU A 124 -7.42 9.47 13.87
C GLU A 124 -7.49 8.14 14.62
N GLY A 125 -6.82 8.01 15.77
CA GLY A 125 -6.75 6.75 16.53
C GLY A 125 -5.97 5.65 15.79
N ILE A 126 -4.91 6.02 15.07
CA ILE A 126 -4.09 5.10 14.28
C ILE A 126 -2.88 4.65 15.08
N GLU A 127 -2.75 3.33 15.25
CA GLU A 127 -1.62 2.68 15.95
C GLU A 127 -0.78 1.81 15.00
N ARG A 128 -1.12 1.81 13.71
CA ARG A 128 -0.54 0.93 12.69
C ARG A 128 0.11 1.76 11.61
N ILE A 129 1.41 1.52 11.39
CA ILE A 129 2.23 2.28 10.45
C ILE A 129 2.89 1.30 9.47
N ILE A 130 2.65 1.51 8.19
CA ILE A 130 3.34 0.83 7.10
C ILE A 130 4.26 1.82 6.39
N PHE A 131 5.43 1.37 5.93
CA PHE A 131 6.40 2.27 5.30
C PHE A 131 7.15 1.62 4.14
N SER A 132 7.47 2.42 3.13
CA SER A 132 8.55 2.11 2.17
C SER A 132 9.90 2.28 2.87
N SER A 133 10.90 1.50 2.44
CA SER A 133 12.25 1.48 3.01
C SER A 133 12.89 2.87 3.07
N VAL A 134 12.65 3.71 2.06
CA VAL A 134 13.16 5.10 2.01
C VAL A 134 12.63 5.98 3.15
N TYR A 135 11.52 5.60 3.79
CA TYR A 135 10.90 6.32 4.89
C TYR A 135 10.98 5.58 6.23
N GLU A 136 11.80 4.53 6.33
CA GLU A 136 11.95 3.75 7.57
C GLU A 136 12.33 4.65 8.76
N ALA A 137 13.28 5.57 8.58
CA ALA A 137 13.71 6.49 9.64
C ALA A 137 12.57 7.42 10.11
N VAL A 138 11.73 7.89 9.17
CA VAL A 138 10.57 8.73 9.47
C VAL A 138 9.53 7.92 10.24
N ALA A 139 9.20 6.71 9.76
CA ALA A 139 8.23 5.82 10.39
C ALA A 139 8.65 5.45 11.83
N LYS A 140 9.92 5.10 12.05
CA LYS A 140 10.47 4.86 13.39
C LYS A 140 10.36 6.08 14.29
N SER A 141 10.76 7.26 13.80
CA SER A 141 10.68 8.50 14.58
C SER A 141 9.24 8.86 14.98
N VAL A 142 8.29 8.68 14.06
CA VAL A 142 6.85 8.86 14.35
C VAL A 142 6.37 7.80 15.35
N GLY A 143 6.78 6.55 15.19
CA GLY A 143 6.43 5.46 16.08
C GLY A 143 6.92 5.67 17.52
N ASP A 144 8.17 6.07 17.68
CA ASP A 144 8.79 6.37 18.97
C ASP A 144 8.08 7.53 19.67
N GLU A 145 7.73 8.58 18.92
CA GLU A 145 7.03 9.74 19.47
C GLU A 145 5.57 9.41 19.81
N LEU A 146 4.89 8.61 18.98
CA LEU A 146 3.54 8.13 19.25
C LEU A 146 3.50 7.27 20.53
N ALA A 147 4.49 6.38 20.72
CA ALA A 147 4.61 5.54 21.91
C ALA A 147 4.85 6.34 23.21
N LYS A 148 5.48 7.52 23.14
CA LYS A 148 5.59 8.42 24.31
C LYS A 148 4.27 9.05 24.69
N ARG A 149 3.42 9.35 23.69
CA ARG A 149 2.14 10.04 23.89
C ARG A 149 1.01 9.08 24.27
N GLN A 150 1.05 7.85 23.77
CA GLN A 150 0.14 6.79 24.16
C GLN A 150 0.76 6.02 25.33
N VAL A 151 0.18 6.13 26.53
CA VAL A 151 0.70 5.49 27.76
C VAL A 151 0.64 3.95 27.62
N GLY A 152 1.66 3.35 27.01
CA GLY A 152 1.94 1.91 27.07
C GLY A 152 1.55 1.06 25.86
N LEU A 153 1.12 1.64 24.73
CA LEU A 153 0.90 0.88 23.48
C LEU A 153 1.88 1.36 22.41
N ALA A 154 2.89 0.53 22.12
CA ALA A 154 3.80 0.78 21.02
C ALA A 154 3.06 0.57 19.69
N PRO A 155 3.15 1.50 18.74
CA PRO A 155 2.54 1.30 17.43
C PRO A 155 3.17 0.11 16.71
N THR A 156 2.37 -0.58 15.90
CA THR A 156 2.84 -1.65 15.03
C THR A 156 3.43 -1.05 13.77
N LEU A 157 4.73 -1.29 13.54
CA LEU A 157 5.45 -0.85 12.36
C LEU A 157 5.79 -2.07 11.49
N ALA A 158 5.54 -2.00 10.19
CA ALA A 158 6.18 -2.94 9.26
C ALA A 158 6.43 -2.34 7.87
N PRO A 159 7.44 -2.85 7.15
CA PRO A 159 7.71 -2.42 5.79
C PRO A 159 6.64 -2.95 4.82
N ILE A 160 6.46 -2.24 3.71
CA ILE A 160 5.76 -2.78 2.54
C ILE A 160 6.49 -4.01 1.98
N PRO A 161 5.81 -4.92 1.26
CA PRO A 161 6.47 -5.93 0.45
C PRO A 161 7.48 -5.33 -0.54
N SER A 162 8.65 -5.95 -0.67
CA SER A 162 9.60 -5.59 -1.71
C SER A 162 9.06 -5.99 -3.10
N GLN A 163 9.63 -5.41 -4.16
CA GLN A 163 9.25 -5.80 -5.51
C GLN A 163 9.55 -7.28 -5.81
N GLU A 164 10.65 -7.80 -5.26
CA GLU A 164 11.04 -9.22 -5.38
C GLU A 164 10.01 -10.13 -4.71
N GLU A 165 9.61 -9.81 -3.48
CA GLU A 165 8.57 -10.57 -2.76
C GLU A 165 7.23 -10.55 -3.52
N LEU A 166 6.87 -9.41 -4.12
CA LEU A 166 5.66 -9.28 -4.91
C LEU A 166 5.71 -10.13 -6.18
N ASP A 167 6.83 -10.12 -6.90
CA ASP A 167 7.01 -10.89 -8.13
C ASP A 167 7.02 -12.41 -7.83
N ASP A 168 7.71 -12.86 -6.78
CA ASP A 168 7.70 -14.26 -6.33
C ASP A 168 6.30 -14.72 -5.91
N ARG A 169 5.60 -13.88 -5.13
CA ARG A 169 4.26 -14.23 -4.66
C ARG A 169 3.24 -14.23 -5.79
N LYS A 170 3.38 -13.32 -6.76
CA LYS A 170 2.52 -13.25 -7.97
C LYS A 170 2.52 -14.56 -8.76
N GLU A 171 3.65 -15.26 -8.84
CA GLU A 171 3.74 -16.55 -9.54
C GLU A 171 3.05 -17.69 -8.79
N THR A 172 2.86 -17.54 -7.47
CA THR A 172 2.37 -18.60 -6.58
C THR A 172 0.98 -18.32 -6.00
N CYS A 173 0.46 -17.09 -6.13
CA CYS A 173 -0.83 -16.70 -5.57
C CYS A 173 -1.98 -16.85 -6.58
N GLY A 174 -3.13 -17.27 -6.07
CA GLY A 174 -4.40 -17.16 -6.79
C GLY A 174 -5.02 -15.78 -6.64
N VAL A 175 -6.32 -15.68 -6.93
CA VAL A 175 -7.11 -14.47 -6.64
C VAL A 175 -7.28 -14.35 -5.13
N PHE A 176 -7.04 -13.16 -4.56
CA PHE A 176 -7.23 -12.94 -3.13
C PHE A 176 -8.72 -13.08 -2.77
N PRO A 177 -9.08 -13.96 -1.83
CA PRO A 177 -10.46 -14.45 -1.66
C PRO A 177 -11.40 -13.45 -0.94
N TYR A 178 -10.86 -12.33 -0.46
CA TYR A 178 -11.63 -11.32 0.25
C TYR A 178 -12.12 -10.26 -0.74
N GLU A 179 -13.31 -10.52 -1.29
CA GLU A 179 -14.03 -9.53 -2.08
C GLU A 179 -14.62 -8.48 -1.13
N LEU A 180 -14.16 -7.25 -1.29
CA LEU A 180 -14.85 -6.06 -0.79
C LEU A 180 -16.18 -5.95 -1.52
N ASP A 181 -17.30 -5.94 -0.79
CA ASP A 181 -18.64 -5.85 -1.39
C ASP A 181 -19.22 -4.44 -1.42
#